data_AF-A0AAV5XEB0-F1
#
_entry.id   AF-A0AAV5XEB0-F1
#
_cell.length_a   1.000
_cell.length_b   1.000
_cell.length_c   1.000
_cell.angle_alpha   90.00
_cell.angle_beta   90.00
_cell.angle_gamma   90.00
#
_symmetry.space_group_name_H-M   'P 1'
#
loop_
_entity.id
_entity.type
_entity.pdbx_description
1 polymer ?
#
loop_
_entity_poly.entity_id
_entity_poly.type
_entity_poly.pdbx_seq_one_letter_code
_entity_poly.pdbx_strand_id
1 'polypeptide(L)'
;MKRSWKWTLPAALAVVLVVGPLDAQQKNVLVSKKVATPPAIDTTIEDLWKEAPPLTVKVVGGRNLPGGSTEVTLRSVYSGDTVYFLMQYKDPT
;
A
#
# COMPACT_ATOMS: atom_id res chain seq x y z
N MET A 1 56.51 -44.22 -1.39
CA MET A 1 55.13 -44.50 -0.93
C MET A 1 54.57 -43.27 -0.23
N LYS A 2 53.34 -42.87 -0.62
CA LYS A 2 52.38 -41.94 0.03
C LYS A 2 52.71 -40.43 0.10
N ARG A 3 52.32 -39.73 -0.99
CA ARG A 3 51.94 -38.30 -1.03
C ARG A 3 50.84 -38.03 0.00
N SER A 4 51.02 -37.07 0.91
CA SER A 4 49.93 -36.53 1.73
C SER A 4 49.59 -35.12 1.26
N TRP A 5 48.48 -35.04 0.52
CA TRP A 5 47.88 -33.80 0.04
C TRP A 5 46.73 -33.47 0.99
N LYS A 6 46.89 -32.46 1.85
CA LYS A 6 45.81 -31.98 2.72
C LYS A 6 45.16 -30.77 2.05
N TRP A 7 44.03 -31.00 1.38
CA TRP A 7 43.12 -29.94 0.91
C TRP A 7 42.46 -29.32 2.13
N THR A 8 42.67 -28.02 2.35
CA THR A 8 41.84 -27.21 3.25
C THR A 8 40.73 -26.57 2.42
N LEU A 9 39.48 -26.98 2.63
CA LEU A 9 38.30 -26.32 2.09
C LEU A 9 37.89 -25.19 3.06
N PRO A 10 37.81 -23.92 2.64
CA PRO A 10 37.22 -22.89 3.47
C PRO A 10 35.70 -23.07 3.46
N ALA A 11 35.11 -23.23 4.65
CA ALA A 11 33.67 -23.23 4.83
C ALA A 11 33.12 -21.83 4.55
N ALA A 12 32.44 -21.64 3.42
CA ALA A 12 31.68 -20.42 3.14
C ALA A 12 30.32 -20.52 3.86
N LEU A 13 30.11 -19.64 4.85
CA LEU A 13 28.83 -19.46 5.51
C LEU A 13 27.87 -18.78 4.52
N ALA A 14 26.95 -19.54 3.92
CA ALA A 14 25.87 -18.96 3.11
C ALA A 14 24.81 -18.38 4.07
N VAL A 15 24.76 -17.05 4.19
CA VAL A 15 23.64 -16.36 4.81
C VAL A 15 22.45 -16.45 3.85
N VAL A 16 21.52 -17.35 4.15
CA VAL A 16 20.23 -17.41 3.45
C VAL A 16 19.33 -16.35 4.06
N LEU A 17 19.15 -15.23 3.34
CA LEU A 17 18.07 -14.29 3.63
C LEU A 17 16.74 -15.00 3.29
N VAL A 18 16.03 -15.44 4.32
CA VAL A 18 14.65 -15.92 4.17
C VAL A 18 13.78 -14.71 3.85
N VAL A 19 13.47 -14.51 2.57
CA VAL A 19 12.46 -13.57 2.13
C VAL A 19 11.11 -14.18 2.50
N GLY A 20 10.55 -13.78 3.65
CA GLY A 20 9.17 -14.09 4.01
C GLY A 20 8.17 -13.44 3.03
N PRO A 21 6.89 -13.85 3.02
CA PRO A 21 5.93 -13.39 2.04
C PRO A 21 5.63 -11.90 2.24
N LEU A 22 6.24 -11.05 1.41
CA LEU A 22 5.92 -9.62 1.28
C LEU A 22 4.49 -9.39 0.76
N ASP A 23 3.86 -10.42 0.17
CA ASP A 23 2.56 -10.36 -0.52
C ASP A 23 1.38 -9.91 0.35
N ALA A 24 1.37 -10.27 1.64
CA ALA A 24 0.23 -9.93 2.52
C ALA A 24 0.19 -8.43 2.83
N GLN A 25 1.35 -7.78 2.88
CA GLN A 25 1.45 -6.34 3.12
C GLN A 25 1.18 -5.54 1.84
N GLN A 26 1.50 -6.12 0.68
CA GLN A 26 1.35 -5.48 -0.63
C GLN A 26 -0.13 -5.27 -1.06
N LYS A 27 -1.08 -6.06 -0.52
CA LYS A 27 -2.52 -5.94 -0.85
C LYS A 27 -3.25 -4.77 -0.17
N ASN A 28 -2.67 -4.19 0.88
CA ASN A 28 -3.26 -3.09 1.65
C ASN A 28 -2.46 -1.79 1.51
N VAL A 29 -1.89 -1.54 0.33
CA VAL A 29 -1.08 -0.36 0.05
C VAL A 29 -1.92 0.68 -0.69
N LEU A 30 -2.01 1.88 -0.14
CA LEU A 30 -2.53 3.05 -0.84
C LEU A 30 -1.36 3.74 -1.56
N VAL A 31 -1.43 3.82 -2.90
CA VAL A 31 -0.39 4.45 -3.71
C VAL A 31 -0.86 5.84 -4.16
N SER A 32 -0.11 6.88 -3.78
CA SER A 32 -0.39 8.25 -4.23
C SER A 32 0.12 8.48 -5.66
N LYS A 33 -0.77 8.87 -6.57
CA LYS A 33 -0.42 9.23 -7.95
C LYS A 33 0.00 10.70 -8.05
N LYS A 34 1.16 10.97 -8.68
CA LYS A 34 1.56 12.35 -8.97
C LYS A 34 0.65 12.96 -10.02
N VAL A 35 0.17 14.18 -9.77
CA VAL A 35 -0.58 15.00 -10.73
C VAL A 35 0.10 16.36 -10.91
N ALA A 36 -0.04 16.96 -12.09
CA ALA A 36 0.57 18.26 -12.39
C ALA A 36 -0.19 19.39 -11.68
N THR A 37 -1.51 19.41 -11.84
CA THR A 37 -2.40 20.37 -11.19
C THR A 37 -3.01 19.73 -9.95
N PRO A 38 -3.01 20.42 -8.79
CA PRO A 38 -3.74 19.97 -7.62
C PRO A 38 -5.24 19.77 -7.91
N PRO A 39 -5.90 18.76 -7.32
CA PRO A 39 -7.36 18.65 -7.38
C PRO A 39 -8.03 19.81 -6.63
N ALA A 40 -9.21 20.22 -7.10
CA ALA A 40 -10.08 21.11 -6.35
C ALA A 40 -10.63 20.40 -5.11
N ILE A 41 -10.69 21.11 -3.98
CA ILE A 41 -11.25 20.62 -2.72
C ILE A 41 -12.66 21.19 -2.59
N ASP A 42 -13.56 20.66 -3.40
CA ASP A 42 -14.97 21.03 -3.45
C ASP A 42 -15.87 19.79 -3.51
N THR A 43 -17.14 19.96 -3.89
CA THR A 43 -18.12 18.87 -3.93
C THR A 43 -18.08 18.05 -5.23
N THR A 44 -17.17 18.36 -6.16
CA THR A 44 -17.06 17.73 -7.48
C THR A 44 -15.90 16.73 -7.51
N ILE A 45 -16.18 15.52 -7.99
CA ILE A 45 -15.14 14.49 -8.18
C ILE A 45 -14.61 14.57 -9.61
N GLU A 46 -13.38 15.04 -9.76
CA GLU A 46 -12.69 15.15 -11.05
C GLU A 46 -12.23 13.80 -11.62
N ASP A 47 -12.02 13.75 -12.94
CA ASP A 47 -11.58 12.52 -13.62
C ASP A 47 -10.15 12.08 -13.24
N LEU A 48 -9.29 13.01 -12.81
CA LEU A 48 -7.91 12.72 -12.39
C LEU A 48 -7.83 11.64 -11.32
N TRP A 49 -8.87 11.52 -10.48
CA TRP A 49 -8.93 10.52 -9.41
C TRP A 49 -8.95 9.09 -9.96
N LYS A 50 -9.44 8.89 -11.19
CA LYS A 50 -9.49 7.58 -11.85
C LYS A 50 -8.09 7.00 -12.09
N GLU A 51 -7.07 7.85 -12.20
CA GLU A 51 -5.67 7.45 -12.43
C GLU A 51 -4.98 6.87 -11.19
N ALA A 52 -5.47 7.18 -9.99
CA ALA A 52 -4.94 6.64 -8.76
C ALA A 52 -5.51 5.24 -8.47
N PRO A 53 -4.71 4.23 -8.09
CA PRO A 53 -5.24 2.93 -7.70
C PRO A 53 -6.21 3.05 -6.50
N PRO A 54 -7.40 2.42 -6.55
CA PRO A 54 -8.29 2.40 -5.41
C PRO A 54 -7.81 1.41 -4.34
N LEU A 55 -7.95 1.79 -3.07
CA LEU A 55 -7.85 0.89 -1.93
C LEU A 55 -9.22 0.83 -1.24
N THR A 56 -9.83 -0.36 -1.19
CA THR A 56 -11.09 -0.57 -0.45
C THR A 56 -10.79 -1.14 0.93
N VAL A 57 -11.31 -0.47 1.96
CA VAL A 57 -11.20 -0.91 3.35
C VAL A 57 -12.58 -1.03 3.98
N LYS A 58 -12.76 -2.06 4.82
CA LYS A 58 -13.97 -2.19 5.65
C LYS A 58 -13.75 -1.42 6.95
N VAL A 59 -14.60 -0.44 7.20
CA VAL A 59 -14.62 0.33 8.44
C VAL A 59 -15.78 -0.16 9.31
N VAL A 60 -15.53 -0.41 10.59
CA VAL A 60 -16.49 -0.98 11.54
C VAL A 60 -16.65 -0.04 12.73
N GLY A 61 -17.90 0.20 13.13
CA GLY A 61 -18.23 1.11 14.23
C GLY A 61 -18.06 2.59 13.86
N GLY A 62 -18.09 3.45 14.88
CA GLY A 62 -18.04 4.91 14.73
C GLY A 62 -19.38 5.56 15.05
N ARG A 63 -19.37 6.88 15.25
CA ARG A 63 -20.55 7.65 15.67
C ARG A 63 -21.73 7.50 14.71
N ASN A 64 -21.45 7.46 13.41
CA ASN A 64 -22.45 7.35 12.36
C ASN A 64 -22.72 5.89 11.92
N LEU A 65 -22.01 4.92 12.51
CA LEU A 65 -22.18 3.48 12.22
C LEU A 65 -22.25 2.66 13.53
N PRO A 66 -23.16 2.99 14.47
CA PRO A 66 -23.25 2.26 15.74
C PRO A 66 -23.61 0.79 15.50
N GLY A 67 -22.71 -0.13 15.86
CA GLY A 67 -22.85 -1.56 15.59
C GLY A 67 -22.79 -1.95 14.10
N GLY A 68 -22.52 -1.00 13.22
CA GLY A 68 -22.51 -1.17 11.77
C GLY A 68 -21.11 -1.22 11.15
N SER A 69 -21.07 -1.35 9.83
CA SER A 69 -19.84 -1.24 9.03
C SER A 69 -20.15 -0.71 7.64
N THR A 70 -19.18 -0.05 7.01
CA THR A 70 -19.26 0.39 5.62
C THR A 70 -17.96 0.08 4.88
N GLU A 71 -18.04 -0.06 3.56
CA GLU A 71 -16.86 -0.12 2.71
C GLU A 71 -16.50 1.30 2.28
N VAL A 72 -15.24 1.67 2.52
CA VAL A 72 -14.68 2.95 2.09
C VAL A 72 -13.70 2.67 0.96
N THR A 73 -13.89 3.34 -0.17
CA THR A 73 -12.90 3.38 -1.26
C THR A 73 -12.05 4.62 -1.12
N LEU A 74 -10.74 4.42 -0.97
CA LEU A 74 -9.74 5.48 -0.92
C LEU A 74 -8.97 5.57 -2.23
N ARG A 75 -8.71 6.80 -2.67
CA ARG A 75 -7.75 7.13 -3.73
C ARG A 75 -6.87 8.26 -3.24
N SER A 76 -5.62 8.28 -3.71
CA SER A 76 -4.66 9.28 -3.28
C SER A 76 -3.92 9.86 -4.48
N VAL A 77 -3.78 11.18 -4.51
CA VAL A 77 -2.95 11.91 -5.47
C VAL A 77 -2.05 12.89 -4.73
N TYR A 78 -1.00 13.38 -5.38
CA TYR A 78 -0.17 14.44 -4.81
C TYR A 78 0.29 15.43 -5.88
N SER A 79 0.44 16.69 -5.47
CA SER A 79 1.08 17.75 -6.26
C SER A 79 1.98 18.58 -5.35
N GLY A 80 3.20 18.85 -5.79
CA GLY A 80 4.22 19.51 -4.97
C GLY A 80 4.49 18.72 -3.68
N ASP A 81 4.30 19.39 -2.54
CA ASP A 81 4.45 18.89 -1.18
C ASP A 81 3.14 18.40 -0.55
N THR A 82 2.02 18.48 -1.28
CA THR A 82 0.69 18.22 -0.74
C THR A 82 0.12 16.91 -1.27
N VAL A 83 -0.37 16.07 -0.36
CA VAL A 83 -1.08 14.81 -0.65
C VAL A 83 -2.57 15.02 -0.43
N TYR A 84 -3.38 14.55 -1.37
CA TYR A 84 -4.83 14.68 -1.37
C TYR A 84 -5.46 13.29 -1.33
N PHE A 85 -6.50 13.14 -0.53
CA PHE A 85 -7.22 11.89 -0.36
C PHE A 85 -8.68 12.07 -0.79
N LEU A 86 -9.15 11.16 -1.64
CA LEU A 86 -10.57 11.01 -1.96
C LEU A 86 -11.09 9.79 -1.20
N MET A 87 -12.09 9.99 -0.36
CA MET A 87 -12.77 8.94 0.38
C MET A 87 -14.22 8.87 -0.07
N GLN A 88 -14.66 7.69 -0.50
CA GLN A 88 -16.02 7.46 -0.93
C GLN A 88 -16.60 6.28 -0.15
N TYR A 89 -17.75 6.48 0.46
CA TYR A 89 -18.46 5.45 1.20
C TYR A 89 -19.96 5.69 1.11
N LYS A 90 -20.74 4.63 1.33
CA LYS A 90 -22.20 4.76 1.46
C LYS A 90 -22.50 5.31 2.85
N ASP A 91 -23.13 6.48 2.90
CA ASP A 91 -23.66 7.08 4.11
C ASP A 91 -25.20 7.03 4.07
N PRO A 92 -25.86 6.32 5.00
CA PRO A 92 -27.31 6.26 5.08
C PRO A 92 -27.93 7.40 5.90
N THR A 93 -27.12 8.31 6.47
CA THR A 93 -27.59 9.41 7.32
C THR A 93 -27.86 10.71 6.56
#